data_AF-A0A1Y4G247-F1
#
_entry.id   AF-A0A1Y4G247-F1
#
_cell.length_a   1.000
_cell.length_b   1.000
_cell.length_c   1.000
_cell.angle_alpha   90.00
_cell.angle_beta   90.00
_cell.angle_gamma   90.00
#
_symmetry.space_group_name_H-M   'P 1'
#
loop_
_entity.id
_entity.type
_entity.pdbx_description
1 polymer ?
#
loop_
_entity_poly.entity_id
_entity_poly.type
_entity_poly.pdbx_seq_one_letter_code
_entity_poly.pdbx_strand_id
1 'polypeptide(L)'
;MTKILEAASNTPFEAFDGIYDPLADADHEEDFDGSDGQPGPCVDAMPRPSFVGRSPDLPADQRISQLFASLATRRRVLMGILAFLDEPRRADALQRKVDELQEHDVSVYSGHDYSLLLEEAGAVRKTDEDGGEFDEEAEQAPDVVEVDGVRFYKPTDGRQVFWTLTGEGRAYLESDDPLGRLADLLEEEPRHRVAFGRMLAFCRGERGRSVEELAALVDGLDLPDGVRRHCSYFARRLELCDALAWNGGWRTTASGERGLESLFPDRAADANGEEDGA
;
A
#
# COMPACT_ATOMS: atom_id res chain seq x y z
N MET A 1 59.67 12.51 38.55
CA MET A 1 58.66 11.59 39.11
C MET A 1 57.77 11.17 37.95
N THR A 2 58.20 10.22 37.11
CA THR A 2 58.00 8.76 37.23
C THR A 2 56.66 8.30 36.61
N LYS A 3 56.76 7.59 35.47
CA LYS A 3 55.89 6.51 34.91
C LYS A 3 54.44 6.90 34.58
N ILE A 4 53.85 6.48 33.46
CA ILE A 4 53.58 5.09 33.08
C ILE A 4 53.63 4.92 31.56
N LEU A 5 54.30 3.84 31.13
CA LEU A 5 54.45 3.31 29.79
C LEU A 5 54.06 1.82 29.93
N GLU A 6 52.91 1.41 29.39
CA GLU A 6 52.43 0.02 29.21
C GLU A 6 50.99 0.13 28.65
N ALA A 7 50.53 -0.54 27.60
CA ALA A 7 51.08 -1.55 26.71
C ALA A 7 50.38 -1.38 25.34
N ALA A 8 51.15 -1.21 24.26
CA ALA A 8 50.64 -1.39 22.91
C ALA A 8 50.86 -2.85 22.55
N SER A 9 49.78 -3.65 22.52
CA SER A 9 49.85 -5.01 22.00
C SER A 9 50.04 -4.95 20.50
N ASN A 10 51.26 -5.25 20.09
CA ASN A 10 51.69 -5.46 18.73
C ASN A 10 51.26 -6.87 18.31
N THR A 11 50.09 -7.01 17.69
CA THR A 11 49.68 -8.25 17.03
C THR A 11 49.65 -8.00 15.53
N PRO A 12 50.51 -8.64 14.72
CA PRO A 12 50.46 -8.53 13.27
C PRO A 12 49.14 -9.10 12.75
N PHE A 13 48.56 -8.45 11.74
CA PHE A 13 47.48 -9.03 10.94
C PHE A 13 48.05 -10.24 10.18
N GLU A 14 47.72 -11.45 10.62
CA GLU A 14 48.06 -12.68 9.90
C GLU A 14 47.26 -12.70 8.58
N ALA A 15 47.97 -12.52 7.48
CA ALA A 15 47.44 -12.76 6.15
C ALA A 15 47.09 -14.27 6.06
N PHE A 16 45.82 -14.54 5.77
CA PHE A 16 45.29 -15.89 5.57
C PHE A 16 45.87 -16.44 4.25
N ASP A 17 47.01 -17.13 4.33
CA ASP A 17 47.74 -17.66 3.17
C ASP A 17 47.24 -19.06 2.71
N GLY A 18 46.00 -19.39 3.07
CA GLY A 18 45.31 -20.56 2.55
C GLY A 18 44.56 -20.20 1.28
N ILE A 19 45.00 -20.75 0.13
CA ILE A 19 44.21 -20.74 -1.10
C ILE A 19 42.89 -21.46 -0.77
N TYR A 20 41.81 -20.69 -0.68
CA TYR A 20 40.47 -21.23 -0.54
C TYR A 20 40.12 -21.99 -1.82
N ASP A 21 40.23 -23.32 -1.76
CA ASP A 21 39.80 -24.22 -2.82
C ASP A 21 38.39 -24.73 -2.49
N PRO A 22 37.34 -24.19 -3.12
CA PRO A 22 35.95 -24.53 -2.82
C PRO A 22 35.56 -25.94 -3.29
N LEU A 23 36.47 -26.70 -3.92
CA LEU A 23 36.22 -28.06 -4.41
C LEU A 23 37.03 -29.14 -3.68
N ALA A 24 37.84 -28.78 -2.67
CA ALA A 24 38.66 -29.74 -1.93
C ALA A 24 37.85 -30.76 -1.12
N ASP A 25 36.58 -30.45 -0.80
CA ASP A 25 35.64 -31.35 -0.11
C ASP A 25 34.68 -32.08 -1.08
N ALA A 26 34.89 -31.96 -2.41
CA ALA A 26 34.00 -32.52 -3.42
C ALA A 26 34.33 -33.96 -3.86
N ASP A 27 35.22 -34.65 -3.15
CA ASP A 27 35.46 -36.09 -3.35
C ASP A 27 34.41 -36.91 -2.58
N HIS A 28 33.15 -36.73 -2.95
CA HIS A 28 32.09 -37.69 -2.66
C HIS A 28 31.77 -38.43 -3.96
N GLU A 29 32.38 -39.61 -4.15
CA GLU A 29 31.88 -40.63 -5.07
C GLU A 29 30.53 -41.13 -4.52
N GLU A 30 29.46 -40.36 -4.74
CA GLU A 30 28.11 -40.88 -4.64
C GLU A 30 27.80 -41.61 -5.95
N ASP A 31 27.79 -42.94 -5.88
CA ASP A 31 27.26 -43.81 -6.92
C ASP A 31 25.86 -43.32 -7.31
N PHE A 32 25.78 -42.70 -8.49
CA PHE A 32 24.54 -42.19 -9.06
C PHE A 32 23.69 -43.39 -9.50
N ASP A 33 22.91 -43.95 -8.59
CA ASP A 33 21.80 -44.82 -8.99
C ASP A 33 20.73 -43.95 -9.66
N GLY A 34 20.31 -44.39 -10.86
CA GLY A 34 19.40 -43.61 -11.69
C GLY A 34 18.00 -43.67 -11.12
N SER A 35 17.52 -42.55 -10.56
CA SER A 35 16.07 -42.29 -10.45
C SER A 35 15.71 -40.83 -10.24
N ASP A 36 16.52 -40.01 -9.56
CA ASP A 36 15.97 -38.76 -9.02
C ASP A 36 16.52 -37.53 -9.74
N GLY A 37 15.84 -37.14 -10.81
CA GLY A 37 16.00 -35.81 -11.39
C GLY A 37 15.70 -34.75 -10.32
N GLN A 38 16.66 -33.86 -10.07
CA GLN A 38 16.52 -32.76 -9.13
C GLN A 38 15.20 -32.01 -9.39
N PRO A 39 14.23 -32.02 -8.47
CA PRO A 39 12.99 -31.29 -8.65
C PRO A 39 13.36 -29.81 -8.79
N GLY A 40 12.86 -29.18 -9.86
CA GLY A 40 12.97 -27.73 -10.04
C GLY A 40 12.43 -27.00 -8.80
N PRO A 41 12.82 -25.73 -8.58
CA PRO A 41 12.38 -24.97 -7.42
C PRO A 41 10.85 -25.04 -7.29
N CYS A 42 10.39 -25.70 -6.24
CA CYS A 42 8.97 -25.83 -5.94
C CYS A 42 8.44 -24.47 -5.51
N VAL A 43 7.53 -23.91 -6.30
CA VAL A 43 6.90 -22.61 -6.03
C VAL A 43 6.10 -22.59 -4.72
N ASP A 44 5.72 -23.76 -4.19
CA ASP A 44 4.97 -23.89 -2.93
C ASP A 44 5.77 -23.57 -1.67
N ALA A 45 7.10 -23.52 -1.74
CA ALA A 45 7.96 -23.34 -0.57
C ALA A 45 8.45 -21.90 -0.35
N MET A 46 7.90 -20.91 -1.06
CA MET A 46 8.19 -19.51 -0.70
C MET A 46 7.48 -19.18 0.62
N PRO A 47 8.22 -18.83 1.69
CA PRO A 47 7.58 -18.41 2.94
C PRO A 47 6.72 -17.19 2.65
N ARG A 48 5.39 -17.33 2.81
CA ARG A 48 4.47 -16.20 2.72
C ARG A 48 4.85 -15.23 3.84
N PRO A 49 5.33 -14.01 3.52
CA PRO A 49 5.61 -13.03 4.57
C PRO A 49 4.31 -12.72 5.30
N SER A 50 4.21 -13.09 6.58
CA SER A 50 3.08 -12.70 7.42
C SER A 50 3.25 -11.22 7.76
N PHE A 51 2.54 -10.37 7.03
CA PHE A 51 2.69 -8.92 7.19
C PHE A 51 1.88 -8.36 8.36
N VAL A 52 0.94 -9.12 8.92
CA VAL A 52 0.24 -8.81 10.17
C VAL A 52 0.10 -10.13 10.91
N GLY A 53 0.39 -10.16 12.20
CA GLY A 53 0.26 -11.37 13.01
C GLY A 53 -1.14 -11.95 12.86
N ARG A 54 -1.25 -13.02 12.06
CA ARG A 54 -2.48 -13.79 11.85
C ARG A 54 -3.09 -14.05 13.22
N SER A 55 -4.16 -13.33 13.54
CA SER A 55 -5.04 -13.68 14.65
C SER A 55 -6.23 -14.38 14.02
N PRO A 56 -6.10 -15.67 13.66
CA PRO A 56 -7.14 -16.41 12.93
C PRO A 56 -8.47 -16.44 13.70
N ASP A 57 -8.42 -16.16 15.00
CA ASP A 57 -9.59 -16.15 15.89
C ASP A 57 -10.44 -14.86 15.76
N LEU A 58 -9.95 -13.83 15.08
CA LEU A 58 -10.72 -12.60 14.89
C LEU A 58 -11.65 -12.69 13.67
N PRO A 59 -12.91 -12.24 13.78
CA PRO A 59 -13.80 -12.16 12.63
C PRO A 59 -13.26 -11.20 11.55
N ALA A 60 -13.65 -11.39 10.29
CA ALA A 60 -13.07 -10.68 9.15
C ALA A 60 -13.24 -9.15 9.24
N ASP A 61 -14.39 -8.65 9.67
CA ASP A 61 -14.63 -7.20 9.88
C ASP A 61 -13.59 -6.55 10.81
N GLN A 62 -13.21 -7.24 11.89
CA GLN A 62 -12.19 -6.78 12.84
C GLN A 62 -10.79 -6.85 12.22
N ARG A 63 -10.47 -7.91 11.47
CA ARG A 63 -9.17 -8.04 10.79
C ARG A 63 -8.98 -6.98 9.71
N ILE A 64 -10.03 -6.68 8.94
CA ILE A 64 -10.03 -5.60 7.95
C ILE A 64 -9.78 -4.26 8.65
N SER A 65 -10.52 -3.98 9.73
CA SER A 65 -10.34 -2.75 10.51
C SER A 65 -8.92 -2.61 11.07
N GLN A 66 -8.32 -3.70 11.59
CA GLN A 66 -6.95 -3.71 12.08
C GLN A 66 -5.92 -3.49 10.96
N LEU A 67 -6.11 -4.11 9.79
CA LEU A 67 -5.25 -3.89 8.63
C LEU A 67 -5.25 -2.40 8.25
N PHE A 68 -6.42 -1.80 8.11
CA PHE A 68 -6.54 -0.37 7.77
C PHE A 68 -5.95 0.55 8.85
N ALA A 69 -6.04 0.18 10.12
CA ALA A 69 -5.39 0.93 11.21
C ALA A 69 -3.86 0.82 11.13
N SER A 70 -3.32 -0.38 10.88
CA SER A 70 -1.88 -0.62 10.75
C SER A 70 -1.26 0.07 9.53
N LEU A 71 -2.04 0.20 8.46
CA LEU A 71 -1.67 0.86 7.20
C LEU A 71 -2.45 2.16 6.99
N ALA A 72 -2.69 2.93 8.05
CA ALA A 72 -3.47 4.16 7.98
C ALA A 72 -2.91 5.19 6.98
N THR A 73 -1.58 5.23 6.80
CA THR A 73 -0.91 6.05 5.76
C THR A 73 -1.27 5.64 4.33
N ARG A 74 -1.74 4.40 4.12
CA ARG A 74 -2.08 3.81 2.82
C ARG A 74 -3.58 3.63 2.65
N ARG A 75 -4.42 4.20 3.52
CA ARG A 75 -5.87 4.07 3.47
C ARG A 75 -6.43 4.38 2.08
N ARG A 76 -5.98 5.47 1.45
CA ARG A 76 -6.39 5.86 0.09
C ARG A 76 -6.17 4.75 -0.93
N VAL A 77 -4.97 4.13 -0.92
CA VAL A 77 -4.62 3.04 -1.82
C VAL A 77 -5.48 1.81 -1.52
N LEU A 78 -5.62 1.42 -0.25
CA LEU A 78 -6.45 0.28 0.15
C LEU A 78 -7.93 0.46 -0.24
N MET A 79 -8.52 1.63 0.04
CA MET A 79 -9.90 1.94 -0.35
C MET A 79 -10.05 1.94 -1.89
N GLY A 80 -9.07 2.47 -2.62
CA GLY A 80 -9.04 2.45 -4.08
C GLY A 80 -8.96 1.04 -4.65
N ILE A 81 -8.21 0.13 -4.00
CA ILE A 81 -8.16 -1.29 -4.37
C ILE A 81 -9.52 -1.95 -4.10
N LEU A 82 -10.12 -1.75 -2.92
CA LEU A 82 -11.44 -2.31 -2.61
C LEU A 82 -12.48 -1.89 -3.64
N ALA A 83 -12.53 -0.60 -3.97
CA ALA A 83 -13.43 -0.07 -5.00
C ALA A 83 -13.16 -0.66 -6.40
N PHE A 84 -11.90 -0.91 -6.74
CA PHE A 84 -11.53 -1.51 -8.02
C PHE A 84 -11.92 -3.00 -8.13
N LEU A 85 -11.89 -3.72 -7.01
CA LEU A 85 -12.22 -5.15 -6.88
C LEU A 85 -13.70 -5.41 -6.60
N ASP A 86 -14.56 -4.40 -6.75
CA ASP A 86 -16.02 -4.53 -6.64
C ASP A 86 -16.60 -5.56 -7.64
N GLU A 87 -15.85 -5.78 -8.73
CA GLU A 87 -16.03 -6.84 -9.72
C GLU A 87 -14.73 -7.67 -9.81
N PRO A 88 -14.77 -8.90 -10.38
CA PRO A 88 -13.57 -9.67 -10.64
C PRO A 88 -12.53 -8.89 -11.48
N ARG A 89 -11.28 -8.86 -10.98
CA ARG A 89 -10.15 -8.24 -11.68
C ARG A 89 -8.95 -9.16 -11.68
N ARG A 90 -8.32 -9.30 -12.85
CA ARG A 90 -7.09 -10.07 -12.99
C ARG A 90 -5.93 -9.45 -12.21
N ALA A 91 -5.02 -10.28 -11.74
CA ALA A 91 -3.86 -9.85 -10.94
C ALA A 91 -2.98 -8.76 -11.60
N ASP A 92 -2.78 -8.81 -12.93
CA ASP A 92 -2.02 -7.78 -13.67
C ASP A 92 -2.76 -6.44 -13.79
N ALA A 93 -4.10 -6.47 -13.85
CA ALA A 93 -4.94 -5.28 -13.83
C ALA A 93 -4.92 -4.65 -12.44
N LEU A 94 -4.96 -5.47 -11.39
CA LEU A 94 -4.75 -5.01 -10.01
C LEU A 94 -3.37 -4.36 -9.84
N GLN A 95 -2.30 -4.97 -10.36
CA GLN A 95 -0.96 -4.37 -10.31
C GLN A 95 -0.93 -2.99 -10.95
N ARG A 96 -1.44 -2.85 -12.18
CA ARG A 96 -1.51 -1.55 -12.86
C ARG A 96 -2.34 -0.53 -12.08
N LYS A 97 -3.42 -0.96 -11.44
CA LYS A 97 -4.23 -0.07 -10.61
C LYS A 97 -3.47 0.41 -9.37
N VAL A 98 -2.69 -0.47 -8.74
CA VAL A 98 -1.82 -0.08 -7.61
C VAL A 98 -0.75 0.90 -8.07
N ASP A 99 -0.12 0.68 -9.23
CA ASP A 99 0.86 1.61 -9.80
C ASP A 99 0.24 3.00 -10.05
N GLU A 100 -0.98 3.06 -10.59
CA GLU A 100 -1.74 4.30 -10.77
C GLU A 100 -2.03 5.00 -9.43
N LEU A 101 -2.55 4.24 -8.45
CA LEU A 101 -2.88 4.79 -7.13
C LEU A 101 -1.63 5.32 -6.39
N GLN A 102 -0.48 4.69 -6.61
CA GLN A 102 0.78 5.03 -5.96
C GLN A 102 1.69 5.95 -6.78
N GLU A 103 1.25 6.50 -7.93
CA GLU A 103 2.09 7.31 -8.82
C GLU A 103 2.88 8.43 -8.09
N HIS A 104 2.30 8.98 -7.02
CA HIS A 104 2.88 10.05 -6.21
C HIS A 104 3.29 9.61 -4.79
N ASP A 105 3.20 8.32 -4.49
CA ASP A 105 3.51 7.73 -3.20
C ASP A 105 4.81 6.91 -3.27
N VAL A 106 5.73 7.13 -2.33
CA VAL A 106 6.87 6.21 -2.17
C VAL A 106 6.38 4.98 -1.41
N SER A 107 6.24 3.84 -2.08
CA SER A 107 5.77 2.57 -1.50
C SER A 107 6.56 1.38 -2.05
N VAL A 108 6.71 0.36 -1.23
CA VAL A 108 7.33 -0.93 -1.62
C VAL A 108 6.30 -2.02 -1.87
N TYR A 109 5.03 -1.77 -1.54
CA TYR A 109 3.94 -2.74 -1.69
C TYR A 109 3.45 -2.76 -3.14
N SER A 110 3.51 -3.95 -3.74
CA SER A 110 2.96 -4.26 -5.06
C SER A 110 1.48 -4.64 -4.98
N GLY A 111 0.84 -4.77 -6.15
CA GLY A 111 -0.52 -5.34 -6.24
C GLY A 111 -0.60 -6.75 -5.69
N HIS A 112 0.47 -7.54 -5.83
CA HIS A 112 0.58 -8.84 -5.21
C HIS A 112 0.56 -8.74 -3.68
N ASP A 113 1.39 -7.87 -3.08
CA ASP A 113 1.46 -7.74 -1.63
C ASP A 113 0.12 -7.29 -1.02
N TYR A 114 -0.54 -6.32 -1.65
CA TYR A 114 -1.87 -5.89 -1.19
C TYR A 114 -2.93 -6.97 -1.35
N SER A 115 -2.88 -7.76 -2.42
CA SER A 115 -3.83 -8.86 -2.62
C SER A 115 -3.73 -9.89 -1.50
N LEU A 116 -2.51 -10.25 -1.08
CA LEU A 116 -2.28 -11.17 0.03
C LEU A 116 -2.73 -10.59 1.36
N LEU A 117 -2.43 -9.31 1.63
CA LEU A 117 -2.85 -8.62 2.85
C LEU A 117 -4.37 -8.55 2.98
N LEU A 118 -5.05 -8.20 1.89
CA LEU A 118 -6.51 -8.06 1.86
C LEU A 118 -7.19 -9.44 1.92
N GLU A 119 -6.62 -10.45 1.27
CA GLU A 119 -7.09 -11.85 1.35
C GLU A 119 -6.93 -12.36 2.78
N GLU A 120 -5.77 -12.14 3.39
CA GLU A 120 -5.52 -12.52 4.77
C GLU A 120 -6.48 -11.83 5.72
N ALA A 121 -6.80 -10.54 5.52
CA ALA A 121 -7.82 -9.85 6.31
C ALA A 121 -9.25 -10.35 6.05
N GLY A 122 -9.47 -11.05 4.93
CA GLY A 122 -10.79 -11.51 4.48
C GLY A 122 -11.60 -10.44 3.75
N ALA A 123 -10.98 -9.37 3.26
CA ALA A 123 -11.63 -8.35 2.44
C ALA A 123 -11.82 -8.79 0.98
N VAL A 124 -10.92 -9.63 0.47
CA VAL A 124 -10.95 -10.13 -0.90
C VAL A 124 -10.71 -11.63 -0.92
N ARG A 125 -10.99 -12.27 -2.05
CA ARG A 125 -10.69 -13.68 -2.31
C ARG A 125 -10.25 -13.86 -3.75
N LYS A 126 -9.54 -14.96 -4.03
CA LYS A 126 -9.26 -15.41 -5.40
C LYS A 126 -10.53 -15.92 -6.07
N THR A 127 -10.65 -15.61 -7.35
CA THR A 127 -11.75 -16.01 -8.22
C THR A 127 -11.25 -16.34 -9.62
N ASP A 128 -12.12 -16.95 -10.42
CA ASP A 128 -11.98 -16.95 -11.89
C ASP A 128 -12.49 -15.63 -12.50
N GLU A 129 -12.50 -15.54 -13.84
CA GLU A 129 -12.97 -14.36 -14.58
C GLU A 129 -14.43 -14.00 -14.28
N ASP A 130 -15.27 -15.00 -14.01
CA ASP A 130 -16.70 -14.84 -13.75
C ASP A 130 -17.01 -14.60 -12.26
N GLY A 131 -16.00 -14.57 -11.39
CA GLY A 131 -16.16 -14.42 -9.94
C GLY A 131 -16.48 -15.72 -9.20
N GLY A 132 -16.38 -16.86 -9.90
CA GLY A 132 -16.48 -18.21 -9.37
C GLY A 132 -15.29 -18.58 -8.48
N GLU A 133 -15.39 -19.74 -7.82
CA GLU A 133 -14.34 -20.24 -6.94
C GLU A 133 -13.09 -20.58 -7.74
N PHE A 134 -11.94 -20.05 -7.32
CA PHE A 134 -10.67 -20.41 -7.91
C PHE A 134 -10.17 -21.73 -7.32
N ASP A 135 -10.25 -22.81 -8.08
CA ASP A 135 -9.73 -24.13 -7.69
C ASP A 135 -8.19 -24.11 -7.70
N GLU A 136 -7.49 -23.98 -6.58
CA GLU A 136 -6.02 -23.92 -6.58
C GLU A 136 -5.35 -25.24 -7.05
N GLU A 137 -6.05 -26.37 -6.99
CA GLU A 137 -5.51 -27.72 -7.24
C GLU A 137 -5.75 -28.22 -8.67
N ALA A 138 -6.66 -27.58 -9.41
CA ALA A 138 -6.95 -27.99 -10.79
C ALA A 138 -5.71 -27.93 -11.70
N GLU A 139 -5.35 -29.11 -12.21
CA GLU A 139 -4.26 -29.31 -13.17
C GLU A 139 -4.58 -28.62 -14.50
N GLN A 140 -3.63 -27.83 -14.99
CA GLN A 140 -3.77 -27.16 -16.27
C GLN A 140 -3.27 -28.05 -17.41
N ALA A 141 -4.21 -28.57 -18.20
CA ALA A 141 -3.88 -29.35 -19.39
C ALA A 141 -3.28 -28.45 -20.50
N PRO A 142 -2.21 -28.88 -21.18
CA PRO A 142 -1.66 -28.15 -22.33
C PRO A 142 -2.60 -28.20 -23.54
N ASP A 143 -2.58 -27.17 -24.36
CA ASP A 143 -3.27 -27.19 -25.65
C ASP A 143 -2.61 -28.23 -26.56
N VAL A 144 -3.41 -28.99 -27.31
CA VAL A 144 -2.89 -29.94 -28.30
C VAL A 144 -3.12 -29.38 -29.69
N VAL A 145 -2.04 -29.15 -30.42
CA VAL A 145 -2.07 -28.67 -31.81
C VAL A 145 -1.59 -29.78 -32.73
N GLU A 146 -2.31 -30.00 -33.82
CA GLU A 146 -1.91 -30.98 -34.84
C GLU A 146 -1.33 -30.24 -36.05
N VAL A 147 -0.10 -30.60 -36.43
CA VAL A 147 0.59 -30.09 -37.62
C VAL A 147 1.07 -31.28 -38.43
N ASP A 148 0.62 -31.38 -39.68
CA ASP A 148 0.96 -32.47 -40.61
C ASP A 148 0.71 -33.89 -40.04
N GLY A 149 -0.36 -34.07 -39.27
CA GLY A 149 -0.71 -35.36 -38.64
C GLY A 149 0.08 -35.70 -37.39
N VAL A 150 0.93 -34.78 -36.90
CA VAL A 150 1.71 -34.95 -35.67
C VAL A 150 1.14 -34.05 -34.58
N ARG A 151 0.89 -34.64 -33.40
CA ARG A 151 0.37 -33.92 -32.22
C ARG A 151 1.51 -33.28 -31.46
N PHE A 152 1.41 -31.98 -31.24
CA PHE A 152 2.31 -31.18 -30.42
C PHE A 152 1.57 -30.62 -29.21
N TYR A 153 2.24 -30.63 -28.05
CA TYR A 153 1.76 -29.90 -26.88
C TYR A 153 2.21 -28.45 -26.99
N LYS A 154 1.26 -27.54 -26.90
CA LYS A 154 1.49 -26.10 -26.83
C LYS A 154 1.23 -25.65 -25.40
N PRO A 155 2.16 -24.93 -24.76
CA PRO A 155 1.88 -24.25 -23.49
C PRO A 155 0.65 -23.37 -23.64
N THR A 156 -0.34 -23.57 -22.77
CA THR A 156 -1.50 -22.70 -22.68
C THR A 156 -1.15 -21.49 -21.81
N ASP A 157 -1.87 -20.38 -21.98
CA ASP A 157 -1.73 -19.23 -21.10
C ASP A 157 -2.12 -19.70 -19.69
N GLY A 158 -1.18 -19.65 -18.74
CA GLY A 158 -1.36 -20.14 -17.38
C GLY A 158 -2.69 -19.69 -16.76
N ARG A 159 -3.28 -20.48 -15.87
CA ARG A 159 -4.54 -20.14 -15.21
C ARG A 159 -4.44 -18.75 -14.58
N GLN A 160 -5.33 -17.88 -15.01
CA GLN A 160 -5.31 -16.48 -14.60
C GLN A 160 -6.04 -16.35 -13.26
N VAL A 161 -5.37 -15.72 -12.29
CA VAL A 161 -5.97 -15.43 -10.98
C VAL A 161 -6.70 -14.09 -11.06
N PHE A 162 -7.96 -14.09 -10.63
CA PHE A 162 -8.74 -12.89 -10.41
C PHE A 162 -8.93 -12.66 -8.90
N TRP A 163 -9.19 -11.42 -8.53
CA TRP A 163 -9.50 -11.00 -7.17
C TRP A 163 -10.87 -10.32 -7.15
N THR A 164 -11.65 -10.58 -6.11
CA THR A 164 -12.98 -9.97 -5.91
C THR A 164 -13.23 -9.70 -4.43
N LEU A 165 -14.00 -8.66 -4.12
CA LEU A 165 -14.48 -8.40 -2.76
C LEU A 165 -15.26 -9.59 -2.18
N THR A 166 -15.03 -9.85 -0.90
CA THR A 166 -15.94 -10.65 -0.07
C THR A 166 -17.15 -9.81 0.36
N GLY A 167 -18.12 -10.44 1.04
CA GLY A 167 -19.24 -9.70 1.63
C GLY A 167 -18.77 -8.69 2.67
N GLU A 168 -17.78 -9.07 3.49
CA GLU A 168 -17.18 -8.25 4.53
C GLU A 168 -16.34 -7.11 3.97
N GLY A 169 -15.57 -7.36 2.90
CA GLY A 169 -14.84 -6.31 2.19
C GLY A 169 -15.77 -5.27 1.56
N ARG A 170 -16.88 -5.71 0.97
CA ARG A 170 -17.93 -4.84 0.44
C ARG A 170 -18.60 -4.03 1.55
N ALA A 171 -19.01 -4.67 2.65
CA ALA A 171 -19.59 -3.96 3.79
C ALA A 171 -18.62 -2.92 4.36
N TYR A 172 -17.32 -3.23 4.45
CA TYR A 172 -16.31 -2.27 4.89
C TYR A 172 -16.22 -1.06 3.94
N LEU A 173 -16.17 -1.30 2.63
CA LEU A 173 -16.17 -0.25 1.61
C LEU A 173 -17.42 0.65 1.70
N GLU A 174 -18.60 0.05 1.84
CA GLU A 174 -19.88 0.78 1.95
C GLU A 174 -20.00 1.56 3.27
N SER A 175 -19.37 1.07 4.34
CA SER A 175 -19.36 1.74 5.64
C SER A 175 -18.37 2.90 5.76
N ASP A 176 -17.58 3.18 4.71
CA ASP A 176 -16.58 4.24 4.77
C ASP A 176 -17.22 5.62 4.94
N ASP A 177 -16.92 6.26 6.07
CA ASP A 177 -17.44 7.59 6.41
C ASP A 177 -16.29 8.61 6.54
N PRO A 178 -15.77 9.14 5.42
CA PRO A 178 -14.74 10.18 5.45
C PRO A 178 -15.26 11.50 6.04
N LEU A 179 -16.56 11.79 5.88
CA LEU A 179 -17.15 13.02 6.42
C LEU A 179 -17.27 12.96 7.94
N GLY A 180 -17.70 11.83 8.50
CA GLY A 180 -17.69 11.58 9.94
C GLY A 180 -16.29 11.69 10.54
N ARG A 181 -15.28 11.07 9.91
CA ARG A 181 -13.88 11.22 10.35
C ARG A 181 -13.40 12.68 10.35
N LEU A 182 -13.82 13.47 9.36
CA LEU A 182 -13.51 14.90 9.33
C LEU A 182 -14.25 15.65 10.44
N ALA A 183 -15.52 15.34 10.70
CA ALA A 183 -16.26 15.94 11.82
C ALA A 183 -15.60 15.65 13.16
N ASP A 184 -15.24 14.38 13.41
CA ASP A 184 -14.54 13.93 14.63
C ASP A 184 -13.22 14.69 14.83
N LEU A 185 -12.44 14.90 13.76
CA LEU A 185 -11.20 15.70 13.80
C LEU A 185 -11.46 17.14 14.30
N LEU A 186 -12.56 17.75 13.87
CA LEU A 186 -12.88 19.13 14.25
C LEU A 186 -13.39 19.23 15.68
N GLU A 187 -13.98 18.17 16.21
CA GLU A 187 -14.39 18.06 17.61
C GLU A 187 -13.19 17.78 18.53
N GLU A 188 -12.25 16.93 18.09
CA GLU A 188 -11.00 16.65 18.80
C GLU A 188 -10.11 17.90 18.88
N GLU A 189 -10.04 18.68 17.80
CA GLU A 189 -9.11 19.80 17.65
C GLU A 189 -9.80 21.12 17.29
N PRO A 190 -10.71 21.64 18.15
CA PRO A 190 -11.51 22.84 17.83
C PRO A 190 -10.64 24.08 17.65
N ARG A 191 -9.48 24.14 18.33
CA ARG A 191 -8.51 25.25 18.22
C ARG A 191 -7.84 25.32 16.84
N HIS A 192 -7.81 24.20 16.11
CA HIS A 192 -7.21 24.12 14.77
C HIS A 192 -8.25 24.21 13.64
N ARG A 193 -9.55 24.30 13.95
CA ARG A 193 -10.64 24.38 12.97
C ARG A 193 -10.38 25.44 11.89
N VAL A 194 -9.88 26.61 12.29
CA VAL A 194 -9.55 27.71 11.37
C VAL A 194 -8.44 27.30 10.39
N ALA A 195 -7.42 26.57 10.83
CA ALA A 195 -6.35 26.12 9.94
C ALA A 195 -6.84 25.05 8.96
N PHE A 196 -7.60 24.06 9.44
CA PHE A 196 -8.17 22.99 8.60
C PHE A 196 -9.03 23.54 7.47
N GLY A 197 -10.00 24.39 7.78
CA GLY A 197 -10.86 24.96 6.75
C GLY A 197 -10.11 25.87 5.76
N ARG A 198 -9.00 26.51 6.17
CA ARG A 198 -8.24 27.42 5.30
C ARG A 198 -7.42 26.59 4.32
N MET A 199 -6.81 25.52 4.81
CA MET A 199 -6.05 24.57 4.00
C MET A 199 -6.95 23.87 2.98
N LEU A 200 -8.13 23.38 3.39
CA LEU A 200 -9.09 22.77 2.46
C LEU A 200 -9.56 23.76 1.37
N ALA A 201 -9.88 24.99 1.73
CA ALA A 201 -10.27 26.00 0.75
C ALA A 201 -9.11 26.38 -0.20
N PHE A 202 -7.88 26.49 0.31
CA PHE A 202 -6.71 26.86 -0.48
C PHE A 202 -6.27 25.76 -1.46
N CYS A 203 -6.48 24.50 -1.11
CA CYS A 203 -6.17 23.33 -1.92
C CYS A 203 -7.27 22.95 -2.93
N ARG A 204 -8.32 23.75 -3.08
CA ARG A 204 -9.34 23.55 -4.12
C ARG A 204 -8.75 23.78 -5.52
N GLY A 205 -9.37 23.17 -6.51
CA GLY A 205 -9.08 23.37 -7.93
C GLY A 205 -8.18 22.31 -8.56
N GLU A 206 -7.80 22.57 -9.82
CA GLU A 206 -7.06 21.61 -10.64
C GLU A 206 -5.57 21.54 -10.31
N ARG A 207 -4.97 22.67 -9.92
CA ARG A 207 -3.55 22.75 -9.56
C ARG A 207 -3.33 22.35 -8.10
N GLY A 208 -2.49 21.34 -7.88
CA GLY A 208 -2.01 21.00 -6.54
C GLY A 208 -1.15 22.09 -5.92
N ARG A 209 -1.24 22.24 -4.60
CA ARG A 209 -0.44 23.19 -3.80
C ARG A 209 0.84 22.53 -3.29
N SER A 210 1.95 23.24 -3.36
CA SER A 210 3.25 22.81 -2.82
C SER A 210 3.28 22.89 -1.29
N VAL A 211 4.27 22.22 -0.68
CA VAL A 211 4.48 22.28 0.78
C VAL A 211 4.84 23.71 1.22
N GLU A 212 5.61 24.43 0.40
CA GLU A 212 6.00 25.82 0.63
C GLU A 212 4.79 26.76 0.65
N GLU A 213 3.86 26.58 -0.30
CA GLU A 213 2.60 27.33 -0.34
C GLU A 213 1.75 27.05 0.90
N LEU A 214 1.68 25.79 1.36
CA LEU A 214 0.97 25.45 2.60
C LEU A 214 1.65 26.02 3.85
N ALA A 215 2.98 26.07 3.88
CA ALA A 215 3.73 26.68 4.97
C ALA A 215 3.41 28.18 5.07
N ALA A 216 3.48 28.89 3.95
CA ALA A 216 3.15 30.31 3.89
C ALA A 216 1.70 30.60 4.31
N LEU A 217 0.75 29.75 3.90
CA LEU A 217 -0.65 29.85 4.33
C LEU A 217 -0.77 29.77 5.86
N VAL A 218 -0.14 28.75 6.47
CA VAL A 218 -0.24 28.49 7.92
C VAL A 218 0.48 29.55 8.74
N ASP A 219 1.64 30.02 8.29
CA ASP A 219 2.41 31.07 8.96
C ASP A 219 1.67 32.41 8.98
N GLY A 220 0.88 32.69 7.93
CA GLY A 220 0.01 33.86 7.85
C GLY A 220 -1.24 33.80 8.72
N LEU A 221 -1.54 32.67 9.37
CA LEU A 221 -2.69 32.56 10.27
C LEU A 221 -2.38 33.17 11.64
N ASP A 222 -3.31 33.99 12.12
CA ASP A 222 -3.30 34.50 13.49
C ASP A 222 -3.79 33.40 14.46
N LEU A 223 -2.87 32.50 14.81
CA LEU A 223 -3.10 31.42 15.78
C LEU A 223 -2.46 31.76 17.13
N PRO A 224 -3.15 31.49 18.26
CA PRO A 224 -2.58 31.67 19.59
C PRO A 224 -1.31 30.83 19.82
N ASP A 225 -0.43 31.33 20.69
CA ASP A 225 0.75 30.58 21.10
C ASP A 225 0.38 29.22 21.74
N GLY A 226 1.17 28.18 21.42
CA GLY A 226 0.90 26.78 21.80
C GLY A 226 -0.04 26.02 20.84
N VAL A 227 -0.79 26.72 20.00
CA VAL A 227 -1.65 26.16 18.93
C VAL A 227 -0.93 26.09 17.59
N ARG A 228 0.19 26.81 17.43
CA ARG A 228 1.00 26.74 16.20
C ARG A 228 1.52 25.32 15.96
N ARG A 229 1.36 24.86 14.72
CA ARG A 229 1.85 23.59 14.20
C ARG A 229 2.39 23.81 12.79
N HIS A 230 3.33 22.97 12.39
CA HIS A 230 3.86 22.98 11.03
C HIS A 230 2.76 22.59 10.02
N CYS A 231 2.81 23.08 8.78
CA CYS A 231 1.77 22.83 7.77
C CYS A 231 1.52 21.34 7.51
N SER A 232 2.58 20.52 7.54
CA SER A 232 2.48 19.06 7.40
C SER A 232 1.59 18.39 8.45
N TYR A 233 1.47 18.97 9.65
CA TYR A 233 0.55 18.47 10.67
C TYR A 233 -0.90 18.54 10.17
N PHE A 234 -1.32 19.71 9.68
CA PHE A 234 -2.69 19.90 9.21
C PHE A 234 -2.98 19.07 7.96
N ALA A 235 -2.05 19.08 6.99
CA ALA A 235 -2.18 18.29 5.77
C ALA A 235 -2.33 16.80 6.09
N ARG A 236 -1.51 16.29 7.03
CA ARG A 236 -1.55 14.90 7.45
C ARG A 236 -2.86 14.53 8.17
N ARG A 237 -3.36 15.38 9.07
CA ARG A 237 -4.65 15.12 9.75
C ARG A 237 -5.81 15.12 8.75
N LEU A 238 -5.81 16.04 7.78
CA LEU A 238 -6.82 16.09 6.72
C LEU A 238 -6.73 14.89 5.76
N GLU A 239 -5.51 14.43 5.45
CA GLU A 239 -5.28 13.24 4.64
C GLU A 239 -5.82 11.96 5.31
N LEU A 240 -5.64 11.82 6.62
CA LEU A 240 -6.20 10.69 7.38
C LEU A 240 -7.73 10.64 7.36
N CYS A 241 -8.39 11.78 7.17
CA CYS A 241 -9.84 11.89 7.01
C CYS A 241 -10.30 11.73 5.55
N ASP A 242 -9.38 11.48 4.60
CA ASP A 242 -9.64 11.53 3.16
C ASP A 242 -10.15 12.91 2.69
N ALA A 243 -9.84 14.00 3.40
CA ALA A 243 -10.25 15.36 3.01
C ALA A 243 -9.23 16.06 2.10
N LEU A 244 -7.97 15.63 2.16
CA LEU A 244 -6.86 16.16 1.38
C LEU A 244 -6.00 15.00 0.85
N ALA A 245 -5.45 15.12 -0.35
CA ALA A 245 -4.57 14.10 -0.92
C ALA A 245 -3.36 14.74 -1.60
N TRP A 246 -2.23 14.02 -1.59
CA TRP A 246 -1.05 14.37 -2.36
C TRP A 246 -1.09 13.66 -3.72
N ASN A 247 -1.19 14.45 -4.80
CA ASN A 247 -1.13 13.95 -6.19
C ASN A 247 -0.17 14.83 -7.01
N GLY A 248 1.12 14.83 -6.65
CA GLY A 248 2.11 15.78 -7.17
C GLY A 248 1.97 17.21 -6.61
N GLY A 249 0.93 17.42 -5.81
CA GLY A 249 0.65 18.60 -5.01
C GLY A 249 -0.58 18.33 -4.13
N TRP A 250 -0.73 19.07 -3.04
CA TRP A 250 -1.87 18.94 -2.12
C TRP A 250 -3.16 19.44 -2.78
N ARG A 251 -4.18 18.59 -2.76
CA ARG A 251 -5.50 18.86 -3.36
C ARG A 251 -6.61 18.43 -2.43
N THR A 252 -7.67 19.22 -2.41
CA THR A 252 -8.92 18.86 -1.73
C THR A 252 -9.60 17.74 -2.51
N THR A 253 -9.98 16.67 -1.81
CA THR A 253 -10.67 15.51 -2.41
C THR A 253 -12.16 15.79 -2.55
N ALA A 254 -12.92 14.91 -3.22
CA ALA A 254 -14.38 15.01 -3.25
C ALA A 254 -15.01 14.96 -1.85
N SER A 255 -14.48 14.11 -0.95
CA SER A 255 -14.90 14.07 0.46
C SER A 255 -14.57 15.38 1.19
N GLY A 256 -13.41 15.98 0.90
CA GLY A 256 -12.98 17.27 1.44
C GLY A 256 -13.85 18.44 0.97
N GLU A 257 -14.26 18.47 -0.30
CA GLU A 257 -15.20 19.47 -0.85
C GLU A 257 -16.55 19.40 -0.12
N ARG A 258 -17.13 18.20 0.00
CA ARG A 258 -18.35 17.97 0.78
C ARG A 258 -18.19 18.41 2.24
N GLY A 259 -17.03 18.15 2.83
CA GLY A 259 -16.67 18.59 4.17
C GLY A 259 -16.59 20.11 4.29
N LEU A 260 -16.03 20.79 3.29
CA LEU A 260 -15.95 22.25 3.25
C LEU A 260 -17.34 22.87 3.19
N GLU A 261 -18.22 22.34 2.34
CA GLU A 261 -19.61 22.80 2.21
C GLU A 261 -20.44 22.58 3.48
N SER A 262 -20.32 21.41 4.11
CA SER A 262 -21.17 21.02 5.24
C SER A 262 -20.64 21.46 6.61
N LEU A 263 -19.32 21.43 6.81
CA LEU A 263 -18.68 21.72 8.11
C LEU A 263 -18.04 23.11 8.16
N PHE A 264 -17.84 23.78 7.01
CA PHE A 264 -17.25 25.12 6.93
C PHE A 264 -18.05 26.06 6.02
N PRO A 265 -19.36 26.26 6.28
CA PRO A 265 -20.25 26.96 5.35
C PRO A 265 -19.79 28.39 5.02
N ASP A 266 -19.19 29.10 5.98
CA ASP A 266 -18.68 30.46 5.78
C ASP A 266 -17.50 30.54 4.80
N ARG A 267 -16.85 29.40 4.48
CA ARG A 267 -15.64 29.34 3.65
C ARG A 267 -15.85 28.69 2.30
N ALA A 268 -16.91 27.92 2.14
CA ALA A 268 -17.30 27.40 0.83
C ALA A 268 -17.61 28.55 -0.16
N ALA A 269 -18.08 29.70 0.36
CA ALA A 269 -18.43 30.89 -0.42
C ALA A 269 -17.21 31.70 -0.91
N ASP A 270 -16.13 31.77 -0.12
CA ASP A 270 -14.96 32.61 -0.43
C ASP A 270 -14.21 32.18 -1.70
N ALA A 271 -14.30 30.89 -2.07
CA ALA A 271 -13.59 30.34 -3.23
C ALA A 271 -14.28 30.61 -4.58
N ASN A 272 -15.58 30.94 -4.59
CA ASN A 272 -16.31 31.28 -5.83
C ASN A 272 -16.15 32.75 -6.23
N GLY A 273 -15.43 33.56 -5.44
CA GLY A 273 -15.28 35.00 -5.65
C GLY A 273 -14.02 35.43 -6.42
N GLU A 274 -13.13 34.51 -6.79
CA GLU A 274 -11.83 34.84 -7.41
C GLU A 274 -11.71 34.55 -8.92
N GLU A 275 -12.77 34.04 -9.59
CA GLU A 275 -12.71 33.74 -11.04
C GLU A 275 -13.17 34.90 -11.98
N ASP A 276 -13.70 36.02 -11.47
CA ASP A 276 -14.22 37.12 -12.30
C ASP A 276 -13.24 38.31 -12.48
N GLY A 277 -11.93 38.03 -12.43
CA GLY A 277 -10.90 39.08 -12.44
C GLY A 277 -9.63 38.74 -13.24
N ALA A 278 -9.76 38.36 -14.51
CA ALA A 278 -8.66 38.40 -15.47
C ALA A 278 -9.16 38.74 -16.89
#